data_AF-A0A7U2I5R1-F1
#
_entry.id   AF-A0A7U2I5R1-F1
#
_cell.length_a   1.000
_cell.length_b   1.000
_cell.length_c   1.000
_cell.angle_alpha   90.00
_cell.angle_beta   90.00
_cell.angle_gamma   90.00
#
_symmetry.space_group_name_H-M   'P 1'
#
loop_
_entity.id
_entity.type
_entity.pdbx_description
1 polymer ?
#
loop_
_entity_poly.entity_id
_entity_poly.type
_entity_poly.pdbx_seq_one_letter_code
_entity_poly.pdbx_strand_id
1 'polypeptide(L)'
;MVSPIVIILVACITLVVGDAGHARHEKLLEKIANFPDSSFREQLQTLHSSVHHFSGPQIGGTATELPEPATDAMWNTAVCKGRKMIAQMSYSDYDVAQLLPNPKDTVQSPWGYADLKKWGYNMFYSPPDYRDYSAGKYWGISTVLKGMKYTDVCGRKPGEWKALSIQHMDGSTKPLKEQIYTDPSGKVRRATAAYFYMSVLEGAGIMAQNRHGPWDALQALHPLDYAAEEVPELQRSSDMMWAMWEYAVPSDQRQNLEMFSTLAIGNQKTLALISRALKSLGKELSRAPTVIEMNTEEGKALLSSPNGAGFAHFLIERKAQVGHKRIDVVLLFECESARSSPCMVFGVEDVEVPTPRPKDDATPKDPKGDDPNNRDVTKDPEQAPPGLLPPGETREEEITRRLEKQNFVRSHTFKLDAYGNVTLSSSLHQERTT
;
A
#
# COMPACT_ATOMS: atom_id res chain seq x y z
N MET A 1 -17.73 -37.84 -6.09
CA MET A 1 -19.10 -37.27 -6.08
C MET A 1 -19.35 -36.71 -4.69
N VAL A 2 -19.39 -35.39 -4.55
CA VAL A 2 -19.69 -34.76 -3.25
C VAL A 2 -21.21 -34.84 -3.03
N SER A 3 -21.62 -35.40 -1.89
CA SER A 3 -23.03 -35.65 -1.58
C SER A 3 -23.85 -34.34 -1.60
N PRO A 4 -25.08 -34.33 -2.13
CA PRO A 4 -25.97 -33.16 -2.17
C PRO A 4 -26.17 -32.50 -0.80
N ILE A 5 -26.02 -33.28 0.28
CA ILE A 5 -26.13 -32.84 1.68
C ILE A 5 -25.01 -31.84 2.05
N VAL A 6 -23.79 -32.03 1.52
CA VAL A 6 -22.64 -31.14 1.79
C VAL A 6 -22.84 -29.77 1.16
N ILE A 7 -23.45 -29.72 -0.03
CA ILE A 7 -23.70 -28.46 -0.75
C ILE A 7 -24.78 -27.63 -0.05
N ILE A 8 -25.83 -28.28 0.49
CA ILE A 8 -26.90 -27.59 1.23
C ILE A 8 -26.38 -27.03 2.57
N LEU A 9 -25.49 -27.73 3.25
CA LEU A 9 -24.94 -27.29 4.55
C LEU A 9 -23.96 -26.12 4.44
N VAL A 10 -23.13 -26.07 3.39
CA VAL A 10 -22.25 -24.91 3.12
C VAL A 10 -23.07 -23.64 2.89
N ALA A 11 -24.23 -23.74 2.23
CA ALA A 11 -25.12 -22.61 1.99
C ALA A 11 -25.83 -22.11 3.28
N CYS A 12 -26.08 -22.99 4.25
CA CYS A 12 -26.70 -22.60 5.53
C CYS A 12 -25.73 -21.90 6.48
N ILE A 13 -24.43 -22.24 6.45
CA ILE A 13 -23.40 -21.64 7.32
C ILE A 13 -23.13 -20.17 6.96
N THR A 14 -23.34 -19.77 5.71
CA THR A 14 -23.10 -18.40 5.22
C THR A 14 -24.19 -17.38 5.61
N LEU A 15 -25.35 -17.82 6.14
CA LEU A 15 -26.56 -16.98 6.26
C LEU A 15 -26.89 -16.46 7.67
N VAL A 16 -25.90 -16.26 8.54
CA VAL A 16 -26.15 -15.82 9.93
C VAL A 16 -25.48 -14.46 10.19
N VAL A 17 -26.17 -13.36 9.86
CA VAL A 17 -25.84 -12.02 10.36
C VAL A 17 -27.13 -11.29 10.78
N GLY A 18 -27.32 -11.11 12.09
CA GLY A 18 -28.45 -10.45 12.76
C GLY A 18 -28.96 -11.22 13.99
N ASP A 19 -29.64 -10.58 14.95
CA ASP A 19 -30.07 -11.17 16.25
C ASP A 19 -30.93 -12.45 16.12
N ALA A 20 -31.70 -12.60 15.04
CA ALA A 20 -32.41 -13.85 14.73
C ALA A 20 -31.48 -15.02 14.35
N GLY A 21 -30.20 -14.74 14.13
CA GLY A 21 -29.14 -15.65 13.78
C GLY A 21 -28.53 -16.39 14.96
N HIS A 22 -28.51 -15.80 16.16
CA HIS A 22 -27.87 -16.43 17.32
C HIS A 22 -28.62 -17.70 17.77
N ALA A 23 -29.95 -17.66 17.80
CA ALA A 23 -30.79 -18.83 18.11
C ALA A 23 -30.76 -19.93 17.02
N ARG A 24 -30.44 -19.56 15.76
CA ARG A 24 -30.24 -20.52 14.67
C ARG A 24 -28.85 -21.15 14.71
N HIS A 25 -27.85 -20.41 15.20
CA HIS A 25 -26.48 -20.88 15.39
C HIS A 25 -26.41 -21.94 16.50
N GLU A 26 -27.03 -21.73 17.66
CA GLU A 26 -27.04 -22.74 18.73
C GLU A 26 -27.74 -24.05 18.31
N LYS A 27 -28.88 -23.96 17.60
CA LYS A 27 -29.55 -25.16 17.03
C LYS A 27 -28.74 -25.87 15.95
N LEU A 28 -27.87 -25.16 15.24
CA LEU A 28 -26.96 -25.75 14.25
C LEU A 28 -25.82 -26.49 14.95
N LEU A 29 -25.22 -25.88 15.98
CA LEU A 29 -24.19 -26.51 16.81
C LEU A 29 -24.71 -27.77 17.51
N GLU A 30 -25.93 -27.73 18.02
CA GLU A 30 -26.59 -28.88 18.64
C GLU A 30 -26.83 -30.02 17.64
N LYS A 31 -27.16 -29.71 16.39
CA LYS A 31 -27.27 -30.70 15.29
C LYS A 31 -25.92 -31.27 14.86
N ILE A 32 -24.87 -30.47 14.83
CA ILE A 32 -23.51 -30.92 14.52
C ILE A 32 -23.00 -31.85 15.63
N ALA A 33 -23.22 -31.51 16.90
CA ALA A 33 -22.80 -32.33 18.04
C ALA A 33 -23.45 -33.73 18.03
N ASN A 34 -24.71 -33.81 17.60
CA ASN A 34 -25.52 -35.03 17.59
C ASN A 34 -25.41 -35.85 16.28
N PHE A 35 -24.53 -35.49 15.35
CA PHE A 35 -24.37 -36.26 14.11
C PHE A 35 -23.73 -37.65 14.41
N PRO A 36 -24.16 -38.76 13.78
CA PRO A 36 -23.71 -40.10 14.20
C PRO A 36 -22.23 -40.37 13.89
N ASP A 37 -21.73 -39.85 12.77
CA ASP A 37 -20.38 -40.09 12.27
C ASP A 37 -19.37 -39.13 12.93
N SER A 38 -18.40 -39.67 13.66
CA SER A 38 -17.36 -38.89 14.35
C SER A 38 -16.39 -38.20 13.39
N SER A 39 -16.02 -38.83 12.27
CA SER A 39 -15.11 -38.26 11.27
C SER A 39 -15.78 -37.09 10.54
N PHE A 40 -17.07 -37.21 10.23
CA PHE A 40 -17.80 -36.13 9.60
C PHE A 40 -18.08 -34.96 10.56
N ARG A 41 -18.31 -35.25 11.86
CA ARG A 41 -18.40 -34.22 12.91
C ARG A 41 -17.13 -33.40 13.03
N GLU A 42 -15.98 -34.06 13.03
CA GLU A 42 -14.67 -33.40 13.13
C GLU A 42 -14.39 -32.53 11.89
N GLN A 43 -14.76 -33.00 10.69
CA GLN A 43 -14.69 -32.20 9.46
C GLN A 43 -15.61 -30.96 9.51
N LEU A 44 -16.85 -31.11 10.01
CA LEU A 44 -17.79 -30.00 10.15
C LEU A 44 -17.34 -28.97 11.20
N GLN A 45 -16.80 -29.43 12.32
CA GLN A 45 -16.21 -28.55 13.35
C GLN A 45 -15.00 -27.81 12.80
N THR A 46 -14.11 -28.48 12.08
CA THR A 46 -12.95 -27.86 11.42
C THR A 46 -13.38 -26.82 10.38
N LEU A 47 -14.40 -27.12 9.57
CA LEU A 47 -14.96 -26.19 8.59
C LEU A 47 -15.60 -24.97 9.28
N HIS A 48 -16.33 -25.19 10.39
CA HIS A 48 -16.94 -24.14 11.20
C HIS A 48 -15.88 -23.21 11.84
N SER A 49 -14.84 -23.78 12.44
CA SER A 49 -13.70 -23.03 13.00
C SER A 49 -12.95 -22.23 11.93
N SER A 50 -12.85 -22.77 10.70
CA SER A 50 -12.22 -22.10 9.56
C SER A 50 -13.04 -20.90 9.08
N VAL A 51 -14.38 -21.00 9.04
CA VAL A 51 -15.27 -19.88 8.69
C VAL A 51 -15.23 -18.78 9.77
N HIS A 52 -15.12 -19.14 11.04
CA HIS A 52 -14.93 -18.17 12.13
C HIS A 52 -13.55 -17.50 12.16
N HIS A 53 -12.49 -18.14 11.63
CA HIS A 53 -11.18 -17.51 11.43
C HIS A 53 -11.12 -16.63 10.16
N PHE A 54 -12.03 -16.83 9.22
CA PHE A 54 -12.28 -15.93 8.07
C PHE A 54 -13.22 -14.77 8.41
N SER A 55 -13.70 -14.69 9.65
CA SER A 55 -14.33 -13.49 10.14
C SER A 55 -13.24 -12.42 10.24
N GLY A 56 -13.29 -11.44 9.33
CA GLY A 56 -12.71 -10.12 9.60
C GLY A 56 -13.19 -9.61 10.98
N PRO A 57 -12.54 -8.58 11.55
CA PRO A 57 -12.73 -8.17 12.93
C PRO A 57 -14.21 -8.20 13.35
N GLN A 58 -14.48 -8.96 14.41
CA GLN A 58 -15.78 -9.18 15.07
C GLN A 58 -16.71 -7.99 14.88
N ILE A 59 -17.82 -8.21 14.19
CA ILE A 59 -18.81 -7.20 13.84
C ILE A 59 -19.68 -6.93 15.07
N GLY A 60 -19.18 -6.07 15.95
CA GLY A 60 -19.91 -5.52 17.09
C GLY A 60 -19.54 -4.06 17.28
N GLY A 61 -20.30 -3.15 16.66
CA GLY A 61 -20.12 -1.71 16.81
C GLY A 61 -21.06 -0.93 15.91
N THR A 62 -21.95 -0.15 16.53
CA THR A 62 -22.77 0.89 15.90
C THR A 62 -21.87 1.96 15.27
N ALA A 63 -22.40 2.71 14.30
CA ALA A 63 -21.71 3.78 13.56
C ALA A 63 -20.68 4.53 14.43
N THR A 64 -19.39 4.32 14.15
CA THR A 64 -18.32 5.01 14.88
C THR A 64 -18.36 6.48 14.48
N GLU A 65 -18.81 7.31 15.41
CA GLU A 65 -18.48 8.73 15.45
C GLU A 65 -16.99 8.90 15.14
N LEU A 66 -16.64 9.91 14.33
CA LEU A 66 -15.24 10.18 14.03
C LEU A 66 -14.48 10.41 15.35
N PRO A 67 -13.24 9.89 15.47
CA PRO A 67 -12.46 10.12 16.68
C PRO A 67 -12.09 11.60 16.80
N GLU A 68 -11.47 11.92 17.93
CA GLU A 68 -10.88 13.23 18.15
C GLU A 68 -9.98 13.66 16.97
N PRO A 69 -10.06 14.94 16.56
CA PRO A 69 -9.21 15.49 15.51
C PRO A 69 -7.72 15.23 15.75
N ALA A 70 -6.97 15.00 14.67
CA ALA A 70 -5.52 14.82 14.74
C ALA A 70 -4.84 15.99 15.47
N THR A 71 -3.82 15.69 16.29
CA THR A 71 -3.01 16.71 16.97
C THR A 71 -2.22 17.56 15.98
N ASP A 72 -1.74 18.74 16.38
CA ASP A 72 -0.95 19.62 15.51
C ASP A 72 0.30 18.93 14.97
N ALA A 73 0.99 18.16 15.81
CA ALA A 73 2.15 17.39 15.40
C ALA A 73 1.81 16.36 14.30
N MET A 74 0.71 15.62 14.46
CA MET A 74 0.26 14.64 13.46
C MET A 74 -0.16 15.34 12.17
N TRP A 75 -0.93 16.43 12.27
CA TRP A 75 -1.39 17.21 11.13
C TRP A 75 -0.23 17.80 10.33
N ASN A 76 0.68 18.53 10.98
CA ASN A 76 1.81 19.18 10.32
C ASN A 76 2.73 18.15 9.65
N THR A 77 2.94 16.99 10.29
CA THR A 77 3.69 15.88 9.69
C THR A 77 2.99 15.35 8.43
N ALA A 78 1.67 15.14 8.48
CA ALA A 78 0.88 14.69 7.34
C ALA A 78 0.90 15.72 6.21
N VAL A 79 0.69 17.00 6.49
CA VAL A 79 0.75 18.08 5.51
C VAL A 79 2.12 18.15 4.82
N CYS A 80 3.21 18.07 5.59
CA CYS A 80 4.57 18.07 5.04
C CYS A 80 4.83 16.85 4.15
N LYS A 81 4.40 15.66 4.58
CA LYS A 81 4.51 14.43 3.79
C LYS A 81 3.68 14.50 2.50
N GLY A 82 2.46 15.03 2.58
CA GLY A 82 1.59 15.24 1.43
C GLY A 82 2.17 16.21 0.42
N ARG A 83 2.77 17.32 0.90
CA ARG A 83 3.50 18.27 0.04
C ARG A 83 4.62 17.56 -0.73
N LYS A 84 5.40 16.73 -0.05
CA LYS A 84 6.47 15.94 -0.69
C LYS A 84 5.90 14.98 -1.75
N MET A 85 4.81 14.28 -1.44
CA MET A 85 4.18 13.35 -2.38
C MET A 85 3.65 14.04 -3.65
N ILE A 86 3.01 15.21 -3.52
CA ILE A 86 2.55 15.99 -4.67
C ILE A 86 3.74 16.39 -5.56
N ALA A 87 4.81 16.89 -4.95
CA ALA A 87 6.02 17.27 -5.68
C ALA A 87 6.62 16.06 -6.42
N GLN A 88 6.77 14.92 -5.74
CA GLN A 88 7.31 13.70 -6.35
C GLN A 88 6.43 13.15 -7.48
N MET A 89 5.10 13.23 -7.35
CA MET A 89 4.21 12.85 -8.45
C MET A 89 4.36 13.75 -9.67
N SER A 90 4.80 15.01 -9.51
CA SER A 90 4.97 15.98 -10.59
C SER A 90 6.38 16.01 -11.20
N TYR A 91 7.39 15.47 -10.52
CA TYR A 91 8.78 15.41 -11.00
C TYR A 91 9.01 14.25 -11.95
N SER A 92 10.07 14.31 -12.76
CA SER A 92 10.49 13.18 -13.58
C SER A 92 10.89 11.97 -12.71
N ASP A 93 10.83 10.76 -13.26
CA ASP A 93 11.28 9.54 -12.57
C ASP A 93 12.72 9.68 -12.01
N TYR A 94 13.63 10.14 -12.87
CA TYR A 94 15.02 10.41 -12.51
C TYR A 94 15.14 11.44 -11.38
N ASP A 95 14.42 12.57 -11.46
CA ASP A 95 14.50 13.62 -10.45
C ASP A 95 14.01 13.15 -9.07
N VAL A 96 12.95 12.33 -9.03
CA VAL A 96 12.51 11.72 -7.76
C VAL A 96 13.58 10.75 -7.25
N ALA A 97 14.23 10.01 -8.14
CA ALA A 97 15.26 9.03 -7.77
C ALA A 97 16.49 9.70 -7.16
N GLN A 98 16.81 10.93 -7.58
CA GLN A 98 17.86 11.75 -6.98
C GLN A 98 17.53 12.24 -5.56
N LEU A 99 16.24 12.23 -5.16
CA LEU A 99 15.79 12.64 -3.82
C LEU A 99 15.81 11.50 -2.80
N LEU A 100 16.16 10.28 -3.21
CA LEU A 100 16.31 9.14 -2.31
C LEU A 100 17.58 9.33 -1.44
N PRO A 101 17.60 8.78 -0.21
CA PRO A 101 18.80 8.82 0.64
C PRO A 101 20.05 8.26 -0.06
N ASN A 102 19.83 7.23 -0.89
CA ASN A 102 20.80 6.71 -1.83
C ASN A 102 20.26 6.98 -3.23
N PRO A 103 20.74 8.03 -3.93
CA PRO A 103 20.31 8.35 -5.28
C PRO A 103 20.43 7.17 -6.24
N LYS A 104 19.46 7.06 -7.15
CA LYS A 104 19.37 6.01 -8.18
C LYS A 104 18.99 6.64 -9.51
N ASP A 105 19.08 5.87 -10.59
CA ASP A 105 18.62 6.34 -11.91
C ASP A 105 17.10 6.36 -12.04
N THR A 106 16.39 5.61 -11.18
CA THR A 106 14.94 5.45 -11.27
C THR A 106 14.30 5.18 -9.90
N VAL A 107 13.06 5.63 -9.71
CA VAL A 107 12.20 5.20 -8.57
C VAL A 107 11.28 4.05 -8.94
N GLN A 108 11.39 3.57 -10.18
CA GLN A 108 10.61 2.46 -10.68
C GLN A 108 10.72 1.26 -9.74
N SER A 109 9.57 0.81 -9.23
CA SER A 109 9.53 -0.43 -8.46
C SER A 109 9.87 -1.62 -9.38
N PRO A 110 10.73 -2.55 -8.93
CA PRO A 110 11.18 -3.68 -9.75
C PRO A 110 10.17 -4.82 -9.83
N TRP A 111 9.10 -4.78 -9.03
CA TRP A 111 8.17 -5.91 -8.90
C TRP A 111 6.96 -5.78 -9.83
N GLY A 112 6.49 -6.90 -10.35
CA GLY A 112 5.25 -7.03 -11.13
C GLY A 112 4.38 -8.20 -10.68
N TYR A 113 3.31 -8.48 -11.42
CA TYR A 113 2.42 -9.61 -11.19
C TYR A 113 3.16 -10.94 -11.15
N ALA A 114 4.14 -11.14 -12.05
CA ALA A 114 4.93 -12.36 -12.13
C ALA A 114 5.82 -12.61 -10.89
N ASP A 115 6.06 -11.60 -10.05
CA ASP A 115 6.90 -11.71 -8.86
C ASP A 115 6.12 -12.14 -7.61
N LEU A 116 4.80 -12.00 -7.60
CA LEU A 116 3.95 -12.37 -6.46
C LEU A 116 4.27 -13.79 -5.96
N LYS A 117 4.22 -14.78 -6.87
CA LYS A 117 4.44 -16.18 -6.50
C LYS A 117 5.85 -16.44 -5.98
N LYS A 118 6.86 -15.74 -6.51
CA LYS A 118 8.26 -15.85 -6.05
C LYS A 118 8.44 -15.35 -4.62
N TRP A 119 7.59 -14.42 -4.21
CA TRP A 119 7.55 -13.84 -2.87
C TRP A 119 6.44 -14.43 -1.99
N GLY A 120 5.95 -15.64 -2.28
CA GLY A 120 4.99 -16.33 -1.40
C GLY A 120 3.56 -15.79 -1.45
N TYR A 121 3.23 -14.98 -2.45
CA TYR A 121 1.87 -14.45 -2.63
C TYR A 121 1.05 -15.27 -3.61
N ASN A 122 -0.23 -15.43 -3.29
CA ASN A 122 -1.24 -16.01 -4.16
C ASN A 122 -2.35 -14.99 -4.43
N MET A 123 -2.84 -14.95 -5.67
CA MET A 123 -3.96 -14.09 -6.05
C MET A 123 -5.22 -14.90 -6.32
N PHE A 124 -6.34 -14.44 -5.77
CA PHE A 124 -7.65 -15.06 -5.87
C PHE A 124 -8.70 -14.02 -6.25
N TYR A 125 -9.86 -14.49 -6.73
CA TYR A 125 -11.04 -13.63 -6.78
C TYR A 125 -11.58 -13.41 -5.37
N SER A 126 -12.04 -12.20 -5.08
CA SER A 126 -12.62 -11.88 -3.77
C SER A 126 -13.97 -12.61 -3.55
N PRO A 127 -14.31 -12.91 -2.28
CA PRO A 127 -15.60 -13.51 -1.92
C PRO A 127 -16.80 -12.70 -2.41
N PRO A 128 -18.01 -13.30 -2.56
CA PRO A 128 -19.24 -12.60 -2.96
C PRO A 128 -19.50 -11.28 -2.21
N ASP A 129 -19.34 -11.25 -0.89
CA ASP A 129 -19.62 -10.05 -0.08
C ASP A 129 -18.68 -8.88 -0.42
N TYR A 130 -17.45 -9.18 -0.83
CA TYR A 130 -16.50 -8.18 -1.28
C TYR A 130 -16.82 -7.63 -2.68
N ARG A 131 -17.81 -8.19 -3.38
CA ARG A 131 -18.21 -7.83 -4.74
C ARG A 131 -19.53 -7.06 -4.79
N ASP A 132 -20.20 -6.90 -3.66
CA ASP A 132 -21.46 -6.16 -3.58
C ASP A 132 -21.22 -4.71 -3.14
N TYR A 133 -21.34 -3.79 -4.09
CA TYR A 133 -21.14 -2.36 -3.89
C TYR A 133 -22.43 -1.60 -3.56
N SER A 134 -23.57 -2.30 -3.51
CA SER A 134 -24.89 -1.69 -3.34
C SER A 134 -25.00 -0.91 -2.03
N ALA A 135 -25.83 0.12 -2.02
CA ALA A 135 -26.22 0.83 -0.81
C ALA A 135 -26.84 -0.11 0.24
N GLY A 136 -26.54 0.14 1.51
CA GLY A 136 -26.93 -0.67 2.67
C GLY A 136 -26.17 -2.00 2.81
N LYS A 137 -25.20 -2.29 1.94
CA LYS A 137 -24.39 -3.53 1.97
C LYS A 137 -23.03 -3.27 2.60
N TYR A 138 -22.09 -4.19 2.38
CA TYR A 138 -20.78 -4.15 3.03
C TYR A 138 -19.99 -2.90 2.65
N TRP A 139 -20.02 -2.50 1.37
CA TRP A 139 -19.25 -1.35 0.87
C TRP A 139 -20.06 -0.07 0.70
N GLY A 140 -21.29 -0.14 0.17
CA GLY A 140 -22.17 1.02 0.10
C GLY A 140 -21.66 2.18 -0.76
N ILE A 141 -20.98 1.88 -1.87
CA ILE A 141 -20.30 2.88 -2.73
C ILE A 141 -21.05 3.14 -4.05
N SER A 142 -22.07 2.32 -4.37
CA SER A 142 -22.78 2.35 -5.65
C SER A 142 -23.29 3.73 -6.07
N THR A 143 -23.79 4.52 -5.13
CA THR A 143 -24.36 5.85 -5.40
C THR A 143 -23.30 6.82 -5.89
N VAL A 144 -22.12 6.83 -5.26
CA VAL A 144 -20.99 7.67 -5.66
C VAL A 144 -20.43 7.22 -7.00
N LEU A 145 -20.26 5.91 -7.22
CA LEU A 145 -19.81 5.39 -8.53
C LEU A 145 -20.73 5.84 -9.66
N LYS A 146 -22.04 5.67 -9.50
CA LYS A 146 -23.04 6.11 -10.49
C LYS A 146 -23.03 7.62 -10.70
N GLY A 147 -22.89 8.40 -9.64
CA GLY A 147 -22.76 9.86 -9.72
C GLY A 147 -21.52 10.29 -10.51
N MET A 148 -20.43 9.53 -10.41
CA MET A 148 -19.20 9.68 -11.19
C MET A 148 -19.28 9.02 -12.58
N LYS A 149 -20.42 8.44 -12.95
CA LYS A 149 -20.67 7.72 -14.22
C LYS A 149 -19.83 6.45 -14.40
N TYR A 150 -19.36 5.84 -13.31
CA TYR A 150 -18.78 4.51 -13.32
C TYR A 150 -19.83 3.44 -13.02
N THR A 151 -19.57 2.22 -13.50
CA THR A 151 -20.37 1.04 -13.12
C THR A 151 -20.19 0.73 -11.64
N ASP A 152 -21.22 0.18 -11.00
CA ASP A 152 -21.16 -0.45 -9.68
C ASP A 152 -21.23 -1.98 -9.76
N VAL A 153 -21.17 -2.55 -10.96
CA VAL A 153 -21.21 -4.00 -11.18
C VAL A 153 -19.81 -4.59 -11.01
N CYS A 154 -19.72 -5.61 -10.17
CA CYS A 154 -18.52 -6.43 -10.02
C CYS A 154 -18.71 -7.81 -10.64
N GLY A 155 -17.76 -8.22 -11.48
CA GLY A 155 -17.81 -9.50 -12.15
C GLY A 155 -16.53 -9.84 -12.87
N ARG A 156 -16.67 -10.49 -14.02
CA ARG A 156 -15.54 -11.02 -14.82
C ARG A 156 -15.58 -10.55 -16.27
N LYS A 157 -16.57 -9.76 -16.64
CA LYS A 157 -16.69 -9.26 -18.01
C LYS A 157 -15.89 -7.96 -18.17
N PRO A 158 -15.49 -7.62 -19.40
CA PRO A 158 -14.96 -6.30 -19.71
C PRO A 158 -15.93 -5.20 -19.24
N GLY A 159 -15.37 -4.09 -18.75
CA GLY A 159 -16.14 -2.97 -18.20
C GLY A 159 -16.85 -3.24 -16.86
N GLU A 160 -16.61 -4.37 -16.19
CA GLU A 160 -17.03 -4.62 -14.81
C GLU A 160 -15.84 -4.53 -13.85
N TRP A 161 -16.09 -4.19 -12.59
CA TRP A 161 -15.05 -4.26 -11.56
C TRP A 161 -14.60 -5.70 -11.35
N LYS A 162 -13.29 -5.94 -11.35
CA LYS A 162 -12.66 -7.23 -11.02
C LYS A 162 -12.15 -7.15 -9.58
N ALA A 163 -12.90 -7.73 -8.64
CA ALA A 163 -12.48 -7.82 -7.23
C ALA A 163 -11.52 -8.99 -7.03
N LEU A 164 -10.32 -8.66 -6.56
CA LEU A 164 -9.18 -9.57 -6.38
C LEU A 164 -8.67 -9.48 -4.95
N SER A 165 -8.05 -10.56 -4.50
CA SER A 165 -7.30 -10.61 -3.26
C SER A 165 -5.91 -11.16 -3.50
N ILE A 166 -4.89 -10.48 -2.98
CA ILE A 166 -3.53 -11.02 -2.89
C ILE A 166 -3.31 -11.41 -1.43
N GLN A 167 -2.90 -12.64 -1.18
CA GLN A 167 -2.69 -13.20 0.16
C GLN A 167 -1.29 -13.81 0.27
N HIS A 168 -0.58 -13.51 1.37
CA HIS A 168 0.74 -14.03 1.65
C HIS A 168 0.62 -15.34 2.43
N MET A 169 0.49 -16.44 1.70
CA MET A 169 0.18 -17.78 2.20
C MET A 169 0.74 -18.82 1.24
N ASP A 170 1.07 -20.03 1.70
CA ASP A 170 1.69 -21.06 0.87
C ASP A 170 0.69 -21.88 0.04
N GLY A 171 -0.61 -21.65 0.26
CA GLY A 171 -1.71 -22.31 -0.44
C GLY A 171 -2.00 -23.74 0.03
N SER A 172 -1.29 -24.22 1.06
CA SER A 172 -1.55 -25.52 1.69
C SER A 172 -2.71 -25.44 2.68
N THR A 173 -3.14 -26.61 3.18
CA THR A 173 -4.15 -26.74 4.24
C THR A 173 -3.55 -26.62 5.64
N LYS A 174 -2.25 -26.32 5.77
CA LYS A 174 -1.61 -26.16 7.07
C LYS A 174 -2.16 -24.93 7.79
N PRO A 175 -2.15 -24.92 9.13
CA PRO A 175 -2.41 -23.71 9.90
C PRO A 175 -1.54 -22.55 9.41
N LEU A 176 -2.10 -21.32 9.33
CA LEU A 176 -1.39 -20.15 8.79
C LEU A 176 -0.01 -19.93 9.45
N LYS A 177 0.09 -20.20 10.76
CA LYS A 177 1.34 -20.08 11.55
C LYS A 177 2.46 -21.03 11.10
N GLU A 178 2.13 -22.10 10.39
CA GLU A 178 3.07 -23.14 9.95
C GLU A 178 3.41 -23.01 8.45
N GLN A 179 2.77 -22.06 7.75
CA GLN A 179 2.96 -21.90 6.32
C GLN A 179 4.28 -21.19 6.03
N ILE A 180 4.96 -21.67 4.97
CA ILE A 180 6.28 -21.20 4.57
C ILE A 180 6.39 -21.03 3.06
N TYR A 181 7.30 -20.19 2.62
CA TYR A 181 7.66 -20.05 1.20
C TYR A 181 9.17 -19.96 1.03
N THR A 182 9.66 -20.18 -0.18
CA THR A 182 11.07 -19.97 -0.54
C THR A 182 11.17 -18.68 -1.34
N ASP A 183 11.99 -17.75 -0.87
CA ASP A 183 12.20 -16.46 -1.55
C ASP A 183 13.14 -16.60 -2.77
N PRO A 184 13.32 -15.54 -3.59
CA PRO A 184 14.21 -15.59 -4.75
C PRO A 184 15.69 -15.88 -4.44
N SER A 185 16.13 -15.69 -3.18
CA SER A 185 17.50 -16.03 -2.74
C SER A 185 17.65 -17.51 -2.36
N GLY A 186 16.56 -18.28 -2.36
CA GLY A 186 16.52 -19.66 -1.91
C GLY A 186 16.30 -19.81 -0.40
N LYS A 187 16.07 -18.72 0.33
CA LYS A 187 15.83 -18.75 1.77
C LYS A 187 14.38 -19.13 2.06
N VAL A 188 14.20 -20.11 2.94
CA VAL A 188 12.87 -20.48 3.46
C VAL A 188 12.43 -19.46 4.51
N ARG A 189 11.20 -18.98 4.39
CA ARG A 189 10.61 -17.93 5.24
C ARG A 189 9.18 -18.29 5.63
N ARG A 190 8.69 -17.70 6.73
CA ARG A 190 7.30 -17.80 7.15
C ARG A 190 6.40 -16.98 6.23
N ALA A 191 5.27 -17.54 5.85
CA ALA A 191 4.20 -16.76 5.26
C ALA A 191 3.57 -15.88 6.36
N THR A 192 3.31 -14.61 6.06
CA THR A 192 2.91 -13.63 7.09
C THR A 192 1.39 -13.54 7.26
N ALA A 193 0.60 -14.24 6.45
CA ALA A 193 -0.86 -14.09 6.35
C ALA A 193 -1.33 -12.67 5.98
N ALA A 194 -0.47 -11.86 5.36
CA ALA A 194 -0.86 -10.55 4.81
C ALA A 194 -1.96 -10.72 3.77
N TYR A 195 -2.83 -9.73 3.65
CA TYR A 195 -3.85 -9.73 2.60
C TYR A 195 -4.15 -8.33 2.08
N PHE A 196 -4.51 -8.29 0.80
CA PHE A 196 -4.88 -7.08 0.08
C PHE A 196 -6.12 -7.40 -0.73
N TYR A 197 -7.27 -6.85 -0.35
CA TYR A 197 -8.51 -6.93 -1.10
C TYR A 197 -8.72 -5.62 -1.83
N MET A 198 -8.84 -5.69 -3.15
CA MET A 198 -9.05 -4.52 -3.99
C MET A 198 -9.87 -4.91 -5.22
N SER A 199 -10.46 -3.91 -5.84
CA SER A 199 -11.17 -4.06 -7.10
C SER A 199 -10.56 -3.18 -8.16
N VAL A 200 -10.46 -3.70 -9.38
CA VAL A 200 -9.87 -3.00 -10.52
C VAL A 200 -10.92 -2.83 -11.62
N LEU A 201 -11.03 -1.64 -12.17
CA LEU A 201 -11.84 -1.35 -13.35
C LEU A 201 -10.93 -0.76 -14.44
N GLU A 202 -10.84 -1.48 -15.56
CA GLU A 202 -10.12 -1.02 -16.76
C GLU A 202 -10.72 0.29 -17.26
N GLY A 203 -9.86 1.26 -17.62
CA GLY A 203 -10.29 2.59 -18.03
C GLY A 203 -10.80 3.49 -16.90
N ALA A 204 -10.68 3.08 -15.62
CA ALA A 204 -11.11 3.89 -14.49
C ALA A 204 -10.10 3.87 -13.33
N GLY A 205 -9.97 2.77 -12.60
CA GLY A 205 -9.31 2.87 -11.30
C GLY A 205 -9.16 1.62 -10.47
N ILE A 206 -8.57 1.83 -9.29
CA ILE A 206 -8.37 0.82 -8.25
C ILE A 206 -9.10 1.24 -6.99
N MET A 207 -9.91 0.32 -6.45
CA MET A 207 -10.65 0.48 -5.21
C MET A 207 -10.06 -0.42 -4.14
N ALA A 208 -9.40 0.16 -3.15
CA ALA A 208 -8.88 -0.57 -2.01
C ALA A 208 -9.95 -0.77 -0.94
N GLN A 209 -10.20 -2.05 -0.64
CA GLN A 209 -11.25 -2.49 0.26
C GLN A 209 -10.67 -2.87 1.61
N ASN A 210 -9.56 -3.61 1.61
CA ASN A 210 -8.86 -4.00 2.83
C ASN A 210 -7.37 -4.23 2.54
N ARG A 211 -6.50 -3.78 3.44
CA ARG A 211 -5.04 -3.88 3.28
C ARG A 211 -4.40 -4.15 4.63
N HIS A 212 -4.05 -5.40 4.87
CA HIS A 212 -3.30 -5.80 6.04
C HIS A 212 -1.89 -6.18 5.61
N GLY A 213 -0.94 -5.27 5.87
CA GLY A 213 0.43 -5.37 5.39
C GLY A 213 1.21 -6.51 6.06
N PRO A 214 2.30 -6.99 5.45
CA PRO A 214 3.04 -8.16 5.95
C PRO A 214 3.62 -8.01 7.34
N TRP A 215 4.12 -6.82 7.68
CA TRP A 215 4.65 -6.57 9.02
C TRP A 215 3.58 -6.68 10.10
N ASP A 216 2.46 -5.98 9.94
CA ASP A 216 1.36 -6.02 10.92
C ASP A 216 0.75 -7.43 11.01
N ALA A 217 0.61 -8.12 9.87
CA ALA A 217 0.11 -9.48 9.81
C ALA A 217 1.05 -10.48 10.50
N LEU A 218 2.35 -10.35 10.29
CA LEU A 218 3.36 -11.17 10.96
C LEU A 218 3.31 -10.98 12.48
N GLN A 219 3.22 -9.73 12.95
CA GLN A 219 3.10 -9.44 14.39
C GLN A 219 1.83 -10.05 14.99
N ALA A 220 0.69 -9.93 14.31
CA ALA A 220 -0.57 -10.50 14.77
C ALA A 220 -0.52 -12.03 14.83
N LEU A 221 0.14 -12.65 13.84
CA LEU A 221 0.23 -14.10 13.73
C LEU A 221 1.25 -14.70 14.72
N HIS A 222 2.36 -13.99 14.98
CA HIS A 222 3.49 -14.43 15.80
C HIS A 222 3.90 -13.38 16.85
N PRO A 223 3.03 -12.99 17.80
CA PRO A 223 3.23 -11.82 18.67
C PRO A 223 4.43 -11.88 19.61
N LEU A 224 5.02 -13.06 19.83
CA LEU A 224 6.15 -13.27 20.73
C LEU A 224 7.48 -13.51 19.99
N ASP A 225 7.44 -13.70 18.67
CA ASP A 225 8.59 -14.14 17.88
C ASP A 225 8.40 -13.70 16.42
N TYR A 226 8.69 -12.44 16.14
CA TYR A 226 8.68 -11.86 14.79
C TYR A 226 9.93 -11.01 14.58
N ALA A 227 10.47 -11.01 13.36
CA ALA A 227 11.63 -10.22 13.01
C ALA A 227 11.44 -9.49 11.68
N ALA A 228 12.07 -8.32 11.53
CA ALA A 228 11.95 -7.48 10.33
C ALA A 228 12.45 -8.18 9.07
N GLU A 229 13.45 -9.03 9.24
CA GLU A 229 14.08 -9.80 8.17
C GLU A 229 13.13 -10.82 7.56
N GLU A 230 12.03 -11.18 8.23
CA GLU A 230 11.07 -12.18 7.75
C GLU A 230 9.99 -11.60 6.84
N VAL A 231 9.85 -10.28 6.85
CA VAL A 231 8.92 -9.61 5.95
C VAL A 231 9.45 -9.68 4.51
N PRO A 232 8.62 -10.06 3.53
CA PRO A 232 9.03 -10.09 2.12
C PRO A 232 9.46 -8.69 1.65
N GLU A 233 10.40 -8.64 0.70
CA GLU A 233 10.76 -7.35 0.08
C GLU A 233 9.59 -6.76 -0.72
N LEU A 234 8.85 -7.62 -1.42
CA LEU A 234 7.59 -7.30 -2.07
C LEU A 234 6.46 -7.18 -1.03
N GLN A 235 6.42 -6.05 -0.31
CA GLN A 235 5.48 -5.83 0.79
C GLN A 235 4.63 -4.56 0.66
N ARG A 236 4.96 -3.67 -0.29
CA ARG A 236 4.33 -2.35 -0.37
C ARG A 236 2.96 -2.45 -1.02
N SER A 237 2.02 -1.65 -0.51
CA SER A 237 0.68 -1.58 -1.09
C SER A 237 0.69 -1.13 -2.55
N SER A 238 1.61 -0.23 -2.95
CA SER A 238 1.76 0.23 -4.33
C SER A 238 2.07 -0.92 -5.28
N ASP A 239 2.91 -1.86 -4.86
CA ASP A 239 3.26 -3.04 -5.67
C ASP A 239 2.11 -4.03 -5.76
N MET A 240 1.35 -4.24 -4.68
CA MET A 240 0.16 -5.09 -4.71
C MET A 240 -0.91 -4.51 -5.64
N MET A 241 -1.11 -3.19 -5.60
CA MET A 241 -1.98 -2.48 -6.54
C MET A 241 -1.50 -2.65 -7.97
N TRP A 242 -0.18 -2.52 -8.22
CA TRP A 242 0.39 -2.71 -9.54
C TRP A 242 0.20 -4.13 -10.05
N ALA A 243 0.46 -5.14 -9.24
CA ALA A 243 0.27 -6.53 -9.62
C ALA A 243 -1.19 -6.83 -10.00
N MET A 244 -2.16 -6.27 -9.28
CA MET A 244 -3.58 -6.41 -9.62
C MET A 244 -3.94 -5.65 -10.91
N TRP A 245 -3.44 -4.42 -11.08
CA TRP A 245 -3.65 -3.63 -12.29
C TRP A 245 -3.06 -4.31 -13.52
N GLU A 246 -1.81 -4.77 -13.43
CA GLU A 246 -1.11 -5.47 -14.50
C GLU A 246 -1.80 -6.77 -14.93
N TYR A 247 -2.35 -7.50 -13.95
CA TYR A 247 -3.12 -8.72 -14.19
C TYR A 247 -4.49 -8.44 -14.83
N ALA A 248 -5.19 -7.40 -14.37
CA ALA A 248 -6.57 -7.14 -14.72
C ALA A 248 -6.75 -6.27 -15.97
N VAL A 249 -5.76 -5.45 -16.33
CA VAL A 249 -5.85 -4.41 -17.37
C VAL A 249 -4.90 -4.71 -18.54
N PRO A 250 -5.43 -4.76 -19.79
CA PRO A 250 -4.62 -4.89 -20.99
C PRO A 250 -3.52 -3.84 -21.09
N SER A 251 -2.36 -4.20 -21.64
CA SER A 251 -1.17 -3.33 -21.66
C SER A 251 -1.39 -1.97 -22.32
N ASP A 252 -2.19 -1.92 -23.38
CA ASP A 252 -2.57 -0.71 -24.13
C ASP A 252 -3.52 0.21 -23.37
N GLN A 253 -4.12 -0.26 -22.26
CA GLN A 253 -5.04 0.51 -21.43
C GLN A 253 -4.47 0.87 -20.06
N ARG A 254 -3.23 0.46 -19.74
CA ARG A 254 -2.65 0.66 -18.39
C ARG A 254 -2.44 2.13 -18.02
N GLN A 255 -2.42 3.03 -18.99
CA GLN A 255 -2.35 4.47 -18.77
C GLN A 255 -3.72 5.13 -18.51
N ASN A 256 -4.82 4.41 -18.72
CA ASN A 256 -6.19 4.90 -18.51
C ASN A 256 -6.60 4.74 -17.05
N LEU A 257 -5.81 5.36 -16.16
CA LEU A 257 -6.03 5.38 -14.72
C LEU A 257 -6.50 6.79 -14.32
N GLU A 258 -7.75 6.88 -13.89
CA GLU A 258 -8.46 8.13 -13.59
C GLU A 258 -8.76 8.30 -12.10
N MET A 259 -8.78 7.21 -11.32
CA MET A 259 -9.04 7.32 -9.88
C MET A 259 -8.46 6.19 -9.04
N PHE A 260 -8.28 6.50 -7.76
CA PHE A 260 -8.17 5.52 -6.68
C PHE A 260 -9.32 5.70 -5.69
N SER A 261 -9.71 4.65 -4.98
CA SER A 261 -10.61 4.80 -3.85
C SER A 261 -10.22 3.92 -2.67
N THR A 262 -10.58 4.35 -1.47
CA THR A 262 -10.48 3.56 -0.26
C THR A 262 -11.84 3.52 0.42
N LEU A 263 -12.29 2.31 0.75
CA LEU A 263 -13.60 2.10 1.34
C LEU A 263 -13.53 1.78 2.82
N ALA A 264 -14.65 2.03 3.51
CA ALA A 264 -14.90 1.70 4.91
C ALA A 264 -13.68 1.92 5.83
N ILE A 265 -13.16 3.15 5.84
CA ILE A 265 -11.93 3.50 6.52
C ILE A 265 -12.09 3.27 8.03
N GLY A 266 -11.31 2.33 8.58
CA GLY A 266 -11.27 2.02 10.02
C GLY A 266 -9.95 2.37 10.73
N ASN A 267 -8.94 2.87 10.00
CA ASN A 267 -7.64 3.20 10.58
C ASN A 267 -7.71 4.51 11.38
N GLN A 268 -7.41 4.45 12.67
CA GLN A 268 -7.52 5.58 13.60
C GLN A 268 -6.72 6.83 13.16
N LYS A 269 -5.52 6.66 12.61
CA LYS A 269 -4.73 7.80 12.12
C LYS A 269 -5.41 8.51 10.95
N THR A 270 -5.97 7.76 10.00
CA THR A 270 -6.71 8.35 8.87
C THR A 270 -7.99 9.02 9.36
N LEU A 271 -8.71 8.38 10.27
CA LEU A 271 -9.95 8.91 10.84
C LEU A 271 -9.72 10.24 11.61
N ALA A 272 -8.64 10.35 12.38
CA ALA A 272 -8.26 11.59 13.06
C ALA A 272 -7.91 12.72 12.08
N LEU A 273 -7.24 12.41 10.96
CA LEU A 273 -6.96 13.37 9.89
C LEU A 273 -8.24 13.82 9.18
N ILE A 274 -9.17 12.90 8.92
CA ILE A 274 -10.51 13.19 8.37
C ILE A 274 -11.28 14.12 9.32
N SER A 275 -11.32 13.79 10.61
CA SER A 275 -11.97 14.59 11.66
C SER A 275 -11.42 16.02 11.69
N ARG A 276 -10.09 16.17 11.64
CA ARG A 276 -9.45 17.50 11.59
C ARG A 276 -9.75 18.27 10.30
N ALA A 277 -9.70 17.61 9.14
CA ALA A 277 -9.98 18.24 7.85
C ALA A 277 -11.44 18.72 7.76
N LEU A 278 -12.40 17.93 8.22
CA LEU A 278 -13.81 18.33 8.25
C LEU A 278 -14.03 19.51 9.21
N LYS A 279 -13.41 19.46 10.39
CA LYS A 279 -13.47 20.56 11.37
C LYS A 279 -12.90 21.87 10.83
N SER A 280 -11.76 21.85 10.13
CA SER A 280 -11.17 23.07 9.54
C SER A 280 -12.04 23.65 8.42
N LEU A 281 -12.76 22.80 7.70
CA LEU A 281 -13.71 23.20 6.66
C LEU A 281 -15.09 23.62 7.20
N GLY A 282 -15.34 23.49 8.50
CA GLY A 282 -16.66 23.72 9.10
C GLY A 282 -17.73 22.75 8.57
N LYS A 283 -17.33 21.52 8.25
CA LYS A 283 -18.19 20.48 7.69
C LYS A 283 -18.28 19.26 8.61
N GLU A 284 -19.33 18.48 8.41
CA GLU A 284 -19.49 17.17 9.01
C GLU A 284 -19.37 16.08 7.94
N LEU A 285 -19.07 14.85 8.37
CA LEU A 285 -19.10 13.72 7.46
C LEU A 285 -20.55 13.50 7.00
N SER A 286 -20.75 13.41 5.70
CA SER A 286 -22.08 13.18 5.13
C SER A 286 -22.00 12.32 3.88
N ARG A 287 -23.14 11.79 3.44
CA ARG A 287 -23.25 11.04 2.18
C ARG A 287 -23.01 11.90 0.94
N ALA A 288 -23.18 13.22 1.05
CA ALA A 288 -22.81 14.14 -0.01
C ALA A 288 -21.29 14.34 0.00
N PRO A 289 -20.58 14.07 -1.11
CA PRO A 289 -19.13 14.22 -1.15
C PRO A 289 -18.67 15.65 -0.88
N THR A 290 -17.71 15.77 0.04
CA THR A 290 -16.91 16.96 0.21
C THR A 290 -15.70 16.87 -0.71
N VAL A 291 -15.63 17.78 -1.67
CA VAL A 291 -14.49 17.94 -2.58
C VAL A 291 -13.38 18.70 -1.86
N ILE A 292 -12.17 18.16 -1.86
CA ILE A 292 -10.98 18.76 -1.23
C ILE A 292 -9.83 18.70 -2.22
N GLU A 293 -9.31 19.86 -2.62
CA GLU A 293 -8.17 19.96 -3.55
C GLU A 293 -6.85 19.60 -2.86
N MET A 294 -5.94 18.93 -3.57
CA MET A 294 -4.63 18.54 -3.04
C MET A 294 -3.70 19.72 -2.76
N ASN A 295 -3.99 20.91 -3.29
CA ASN A 295 -3.24 22.14 -3.00
C ASN A 295 -3.56 22.73 -1.61
N THR A 296 -4.59 22.26 -0.91
CA THR A 296 -4.96 22.68 0.46
C THR A 296 -4.14 21.93 1.53
N GLU A 297 -4.23 22.31 2.81
CA GLU A 297 -3.59 21.51 3.86
C GLU A 297 -4.34 20.20 4.10
N GLU A 298 -5.66 20.24 4.04
CA GLU A 298 -6.58 19.12 4.17
C GLU A 298 -6.28 18.05 3.14
N GLY A 299 -6.19 18.44 1.87
CA GLY A 299 -5.88 17.53 0.77
C GLY A 299 -4.52 16.86 0.96
N LYS A 300 -3.47 17.63 1.31
CA LYS A 300 -2.13 17.09 1.59
C LYS A 300 -2.14 16.11 2.76
N ALA A 301 -2.84 16.45 3.84
CA ALA A 301 -2.94 15.59 5.01
C ALA A 301 -3.61 14.26 4.65
N LEU A 302 -4.74 14.29 3.94
CA LEU A 302 -5.48 13.10 3.50
C LEU A 302 -4.71 12.25 2.50
N LEU A 303 -4.01 12.87 1.53
CA LEU A 303 -3.13 12.18 0.58
C LEU A 303 -2.03 11.38 1.30
N SER A 304 -1.44 11.97 2.34
CA SER A 304 -0.33 11.35 3.07
C SER A 304 -0.75 10.30 4.11
N SER A 305 -2.06 10.21 4.37
CA SER A 305 -2.64 9.27 5.32
C SER A 305 -2.28 7.83 4.96
N PRO A 306 -2.34 6.87 5.91
CA PRO A 306 -2.16 5.46 5.58
C PRO A 306 -3.08 4.94 4.47
N ASN A 307 -4.22 5.61 4.23
CA ASN A 307 -5.14 5.23 3.17
C ASN A 307 -4.77 5.81 1.79
N GLY A 308 -4.24 7.04 1.73
CA GLY A 308 -3.88 7.73 0.49
C GLY A 308 -2.43 7.50 0.04
N ALA A 309 -1.50 7.30 0.99
CA ALA A 309 -0.07 7.25 0.71
C ALA A 309 0.32 6.18 -0.32
N GLY A 310 -0.32 5.00 -0.23
CA GLY A 310 -0.09 3.91 -1.18
C GLY A 310 -0.41 4.30 -2.63
N PHE A 311 -1.44 5.12 -2.85
CA PHE A 311 -1.83 5.60 -4.18
C PHE A 311 -0.80 6.58 -4.74
N ALA A 312 -0.30 7.50 -3.92
CA ALA A 312 0.79 8.40 -4.32
C ALA A 312 2.06 7.62 -4.67
N HIS A 313 2.45 6.65 -3.84
CA HIS A 313 3.58 5.76 -4.13
C HIS A 313 3.40 5.00 -5.45
N PHE A 314 2.21 4.49 -5.73
CA PHE A 314 1.91 3.84 -7.00
C PHE A 314 2.20 4.77 -8.18
N LEU A 315 1.71 6.01 -8.18
CA LEU A 315 1.93 6.95 -9.28
C LEU A 315 3.40 7.40 -9.39
N ILE A 316 4.11 7.50 -8.26
CA ILE A 316 5.54 7.83 -8.23
C ILE A 316 6.37 6.70 -8.82
N GLU A 317 6.13 5.46 -8.41
CA GLU A 317 6.96 4.28 -8.70
C GLU A 317 6.58 3.60 -10.03
N ARG A 318 5.52 4.04 -10.71
CA ARG A 318 4.98 3.42 -11.95
C ARG A 318 4.86 4.38 -13.13
N LYS A 319 5.55 5.52 -13.11
CA LYS A 319 5.48 6.55 -14.18
C LYS A 319 5.72 5.96 -15.57
N ALA A 320 6.65 5.02 -15.70
CA ALA A 320 6.96 4.37 -16.98
C ALA A 320 5.80 3.54 -17.54
N GLN A 321 4.95 2.98 -16.68
CA GLN A 321 3.85 2.12 -17.11
C GLN A 321 2.48 2.79 -17.14
N VAL A 322 2.21 3.70 -16.21
CA VAL A 322 0.90 4.38 -16.12
C VAL A 322 0.93 5.81 -16.66
N GLY A 323 2.08 6.28 -17.13
CA GLY A 323 2.26 7.66 -17.55
C GLY A 323 2.55 8.60 -16.39
N HIS A 324 2.86 9.85 -16.72
CA HIS A 324 3.13 10.86 -15.70
C HIS A 324 1.80 11.41 -15.18
N LYS A 325 1.43 11.02 -13.96
CA LYS A 325 0.14 11.35 -13.35
C LYS A 325 0.30 11.87 -11.93
N ARG A 326 -0.69 12.62 -11.46
CA ARG A 326 -0.79 13.08 -10.07
C ARG A 326 -2.22 12.97 -9.56
N ILE A 327 -2.34 12.93 -8.23
CA ILE A 327 -3.62 13.11 -7.54
C ILE A 327 -3.84 14.61 -7.33
N ASP A 328 -4.98 15.12 -7.77
CA ASP A 328 -5.34 16.55 -7.75
C ASP A 328 -6.48 16.85 -6.76
N VAL A 329 -7.37 15.88 -6.54
CA VAL A 329 -8.55 16.03 -5.69
C VAL A 329 -8.86 14.78 -4.88
N VAL A 330 -9.51 14.95 -3.73
CA VAL A 330 -10.17 13.87 -2.99
C VAL A 330 -11.63 14.22 -2.72
N LEU A 331 -12.50 13.25 -2.98
CA LEU A 331 -13.91 13.25 -2.58
C LEU A 331 -14.02 12.47 -1.27
N LEU A 332 -14.35 13.15 -0.18
CA LEU A 332 -14.56 12.56 1.14
C LEU A 332 -16.06 12.48 1.46
N PHE A 333 -16.55 11.31 1.83
CA PHE A 333 -17.97 11.08 2.12
C PHE A 333 -18.17 9.91 3.08
N GLU A 334 -19.37 9.82 3.65
CA GLU A 334 -19.88 8.64 4.32
C GLU A 334 -20.31 7.59 3.28
N CYS A 335 -19.72 6.40 3.30
CA CYS A 335 -20.25 5.29 2.50
C CYS A 335 -21.61 4.87 3.04
N GLU A 336 -22.54 4.52 2.14
CA GLU A 336 -23.83 3.91 2.47
C GLU A 336 -23.67 2.43 2.87
N SER A 337 -22.65 2.15 3.66
CA SER A 337 -22.33 0.81 4.17
C SER A 337 -23.12 0.54 5.44
N ALA A 338 -23.18 -0.72 5.86
CA ALA A 338 -23.77 -1.10 7.15
C ALA A 338 -23.16 -0.37 8.37
N ARG A 339 -21.96 0.19 8.23
CA ARG A 339 -21.25 0.91 9.31
C ARG A 339 -21.20 2.42 9.13
N SER A 340 -21.77 2.99 8.05
CA SER A 340 -21.66 4.42 7.74
C SER A 340 -20.22 4.94 7.86
N SER A 341 -19.25 4.14 7.40
CA SER A 341 -17.83 4.48 7.56
C SER A 341 -17.36 5.51 6.52
N PRO A 342 -16.35 6.35 6.84
CA PRO A 342 -15.77 7.27 5.86
C PRO A 342 -15.15 6.54 4.67
N CYS A 343 -15.26 7.15 3.51
CA CYS A 343 -14.72 6.69 2.25
C CYS A 343 -14.06 7.87 1.52
N MET A 344 -13.05 7.56 0.71
CA MET A 344 -12.37 8.55 -0.12
C MET A 344 -12.21 8.06 -1.54
N VAL A 345 -12.48 8.93 -2.51
CA VAL A 345 -12.11 8.75 -3.93
C VAL A 345 -11.12 9.82 -4.30
N PHE A 346 -9.94 9.44 -4.77
CA PHE A 346 -8.88 10.32 -5.25
C PHE A 346 -8.96 10.41 -6.77
N GLY A 347 -9.13 11.62 -7.30
CA GLY A 347 -9.02 11.89 -8.73
C GLY A 347 -7.56 11.84 -9.17
N VAL A 348 -7.34 11.40 -10.40
CA VAL A 348 -6.02 11.31 -11.03
C VAL A 348 -6.08 12.05 -12.35
N GLU A 349 -5.10 12.93 -12.57
CA GLU A 349 -4.92 13.66 -13.82
C GLU A 349 -3.52 13.46 -14.39
N ASP A 350 -3.39 13.70 -15.69
CA ASP A 350 -2.10 13.69 -16.38
C ASP A 350 -1.26 14.93 -16.04
N VAL A 351 0.05 14.74 -16.00
CA VAL A 351 1.04 15.80 -15.87
C VAL A 351 1.72 15.95 -17.23
N GLU A 352 1.28 16.92 -18.02
CA GLU A 352 1.75 17.13 -19.40
C GLU A 352 3.27 17.34 -19.48
N VAL A 353 3.83 18.09 -18.55
CA VAL A 353 5.26 18.39 -18.49
C VAL A 353 5.77 18.16 -17.06
N PRO A 354 6.78 17.29 -16.87
CA PRO A 354 7.44 17.15 -15.59
C PRO A 354 7.88 18.51 -15.04
N THR A 355 7.52 18.80 -13.79
CA THR A 355 8.07 19.97 -13.11
C THR A 355 9.55 19.70 -12.84
N PRO A 356 10.47 20.57 -13.29
CA PRO A 356 11.88 20.42 -12.94
C PRO A 356 12.05 20.45 -11.42
N ARG A 357 12.92 19.60 -10.89
CA ARG A 357 13.34 19.72 -9.49
C ARG A 357 13.91 21.12 -9.25
N PRO A 358 13.58 21.79 -8.13
CA PRO A 358 14.27 23.01 -7.73
C PRO A 358 15.78 22.78 -7.76
N LYS A 359 16.50 23.64 -8.49
CA LYS A 359 17.96 23.59 -8.48
C LYS A 359 18.42 23.93 -7.07
N ASP A 360 19.28 23.09 -6.49
CA ASP A 360 19.94 23.42 -5.23
C ASP A 360 20.95 24.53 -5.52
N ASP A 361 20.50 25.79 -5.50
CA ASP A 361 21.36 26.98 -5.63
C ASP A 361 22.36 27.12 -4.46
N ALA A 362 22.35 26.17 -3.51
CA ALA A 362 23.22 26.08 -2.34
C ALA A 362 24.35 25.03 -2.49
N THR A 363 24.63 24.56 -3.70
CA THR A 363 25.96 23.97 -3.96
C THR A 363 26.94 25.14 -4.03
N PRO A 364 28.04 25.18 -3.24
CA PRO A 364 29.11 26.16 -3.47
C PRO A 364 29.46 26.09 -4.95
N LYS A 365 29.45 27.24 -5.64
CA LYS A 365 29.90 27.31 -7.03
C LYS A 365 31.27 26.64 -7.07
N ASP A 366 31.38 25.53 -7.79
CA ASP A 366 32.69 25.01 -8.16
C ASP A 366 33.48 26.19 -8.73
N PRO A 367 34.71 26.43 -8.25
CA PRO A 367 35.53 27.49 -8.82
C PRO A 367 35.60 27.24 -10.32
N LYS A 368 35.23 28.25 -11.12
CA LYS A 368 35.34 28.21 -12.57
C LYS A 368 36.68 27.57 -12.96
N GLY A 369 36.62 26.36 -13.48
CA GLY A 369 37.76 25.60 -13.96
C GLY A 369 37.29 24.81 -15.16
N ASP A 370 37.65 25.32 -16.33
CA ASP A 370 37.75 24.69 -17.65
C ASP A 370 36.92 23.42 -17.93
N ASP A 371 36.04 23.57 -18.92
CA ASP A 371 35.32 22.52 -19.64
C ASP A 371 36.20 21.27 -19.93
N PRO A 372 35.86 20.09 -19.38
CA PRO A 372 36.61 18.86 -19.58
C PRO A 372 36.39 18.21 -20.96
N ASN A 373 35.57 18.78 -21.84
CA ASN A 373 35.44 18.28 -23.22
C ASN A 373 36.51 18.82 -24.19
N ASN A 374 37.50 19.58 -23.71
CA ASN A 374 38.55 20.13 -24.56
C ASN A 374 39.97 19.84 -24.05
N ARG A 375 40.33 18.55 -23.89
CA ARG A 375 41.75 18.12 -23.83
C ARG A 375 41.98 16.81 -24.59
N ASP A 376 43.06 16.84 -25.35
CA ASP A 376 43.62 15.85 -26.28
C ASP A 376 43.73 14.43 -25.68
N VAL A 377 43.03 13.45 -26.27
CA VAL A 377 42.77 12.09 -25.75
C VAL A 377 43.91 11.12 -26.09
N THR A 378 45.18 11.49 -25.93
CA THR A 378 46.27 10.58 -26.35
C THR A 378 47.36 10.29 -25.32
N LYS A 379 47.24 10.68 -24.04
CA LYS A 379 48.36 10.51 -23.09
C LYS A 379 48.08 10.09 -21.64
N ASP A 380 46.88 9.62 -21.27
CA ASP A 380 46.62 9.26 -19.86
C ASP A 380 46.09 7.81 -19.68
N PRO A 381 46.84 6.91 -19.01
CA PRO A 381 46.40 5.54 -18.72
C PRO A 381 45.27 5.43 -17.68
N GLU A 382 44.88 6.52 -17.00
CA GLU A 382 43.88 6.49 -15.90
C GLU A 382 42.41 6.56 -16.34
N GLN A 383 42.10 6.68 -17.63
CA GLN A 383 40.72 6.71 -18.14
C GLN A 383 40.27 5.39 -18.79
N ALA A 384 40.72 4.25 -18.26
CA ALA A 384 40.23 2.96 -18.74
C ALA A 384 38.77 2.70 -18.32
N PRO A 385 37.89 2.21 -19.22
CA PRO A 385 36.49 1.93 -18.91
C PRO A 385 36.33 0.78 -17.89
N PRO A 386 35.14 0.63 -17.26
CA PRO A 386 34.94 -0.27 -16.15
C PRO A 386 35.21 -1.73 -16.53
N GLY A 387 36.16 -2.37 -15.82
CA GLY A 387 36.47 -3.81 -16.00
C GLY A 387 37.95 -4.17 -16.03
N LEU A 388 38.86 -3.19 -15.99
CA LEU A 388 40.30 -3.43 -15.89
C LEU A 388 40.81 -2.95 -14.52
N LEU A 389 41.22 -3.91 -13.69
CA LEU A 389 41.96 -3.62 -12.45
C LEU A 389 43.29 -2.93 -12.80
N PRO A 390 43.75 -1.93 -12.02
CA PRO A 390 45.11 -1.42 -12.12
C PRO A 390 46.13 -2.57 -12.02
N PRO A 391 47.27 -2.50 -12.73
CA PRO A 391 48.27 -3.56 -12.69
C PRO A 391 48.75 -3.81 -11.26
N GLY A 392 48.40 -4.98 -10.71
CA GLY A 392 48.81 -5.41 -9.37
C GLY A 392 47.79 -5.16 -8.25
N GLU A 393 46.64 -4.53 -8.50
CA GLU A 393 45.57 -4.38 -7.49
C GLU A 393 44.76 -5.69 -7.40
N THR A 394 44.71 -6.26 -6.20
CA THR A 394 43.92 -7.45 -5.91
C THR A 394 42.44 -7.09 -5.75
N ARG A 395 41.55 -8.07 -5.95
CA ARG A 395 40.10 -7.90 -5.77
C ARG A 395 39.73 -7.44 -4.35
N GLU A 396 40.52 -7.81 -3.35
CA GLU A 396 40.33 -7.40 -1.95
C GLU A 396 40.72 -5.93 -1.71
N GLU A 397 41.75 -5.43 -2.40
CA GLU A 397 42.13 -4.01 -2.36
C GLU A 397 41.08 -3.14 -3.05
N GLU A 398 40.48 -3.60 -4.16
CA GLU A 398 39.37 -2.89 -4.81
C GLU A 398 38.15 -2.77 -3.88
N ILE A 399 37.81 -3.87 -3.18
CA ILE A 399 36.68 -3.90 -2.24
C ILE A 399 36.95 -2.99 -1.05
N THR A 400 38.15 -3.04 -0.47
CA THR A 400 38.57 -2.19 0.66
C THR A 400 38.50 -0.71 0.29
N ARG A 401 39.02 -0.33 -0.89
CA ARG A 401 38.95 1.06 -1.39
C ARG A 401 37.52 1.55 -1.61
N ARG A 402 36.60 0.67 -2.02
CA ARG A 402 35.17 1.01 -2.14
C ARG A 402 34.50 1.17 -0.78
N LEU A 403 34.83 0.32 0.19
CA LEU A 403 34.29 0.39 1.54
C LEU A 403 34.80 1.63 2.29
N GLU A 404 36.06 2.02 2.13
CA GLU A 404 36.64 3.23 2.73
C GLU A 404 36.00 4.53 2.21
N LYS A 405 35.48 4.53 0.97
CA LYS A 405 34.74 5.66 0.40
C LYS A 405 33.29 5.77 0.92
N GLN A 406 32.75 4.72 1.55
CA GLN A 406 31.33 4.66 1.95
C GLN A 406 31.05 5.02 3.43
N ASN A 407 32.08 5.22 4.26
CA ASN A 407 31.89 5.47 5.71
C ASN A 407 31.92 6.96 6.09
N PHE A 408 31.03 7.75 5.47
CA PHE A 408 30.74 9.10 5.94
C PHE A 408 29.42 9.10 6.72
N VAL A 409 29.48 9.37 8.02
CA VAL A 409 28.30 9.54 8.86
C VAL A 409 27.97 11.02 8.93
N ARG A 410 26.76 11.37 8.49
CA ARG A 410 26.22 12.72 8.64
C ARG A 410 25.48 12.80 9.97
N SER A 411 26.00 13.59 10.90
CA SER A 411 25.37 13.81 12.20
C SER A 411 24.61 15.14 12.22
N HIS A 412 23.37 15.08 12.69
CA HIS A 412 22.51 16.25 12.88
C HIS A 412 22.36 16.52 14.37
N THR A 413 22.81 17.69 14.82
CA THR A 413 22.65 18.12 16.21
C THR A 413 21.59 19.21 16.29
N PHE A 414 20.59 18.99 17.13
CA PHE A 414 19.55 19.95 17.45
C PHE A 414 19.87 20.60 18.80
N LYS A 415 19.93 21.93 18.83
CA LYS A 415 20.06 22.70 20.06
C LYS A 415 18.84 23.57 20.26
N LEU A 416 18.25 23.48 21.44
CA LEU A 416 17.22 24.40 21.92
C LEU A 416 17.90 25.53 22.67
N ASP A 417 17.61 26.78 22.29
CA ASP A 417 18.02 27.93 23.08
C ASP A 417 17.05 28.18 24.26
N ALA A 418 17.42 29.11 25.13
CA ALA A 418 16.63 29.46 26.32
C ALA A 418 15.25 30.06 26.00
N TYR A 419 14.95 30.35 24.73
CA TYR A 419 13.70 30.91 24.24
C TYR A 419 12.88 29.88 23.44
N GLY A 420 13.33 28.63 23.38
CA GLY A 420 12.64 27.54 22.69
C GLY A 420 12.88 27.51 21.18
N ASN A 421 13.83 28.29 20.64
CA ASN A 421 14.18 28.19 19.23
C ASN A 421 15.10 26.99 18.99
N VAL A 422 14.79 26.22 17.96
CA VAL A 422 15.61 25.08 17.54
C VAL A 422 16.62 25.53 16.49
N THR A 423 17.90 25.36 16.77
CA THR A 423 18.98 25.50 15.79
C THR A 423 19.50 24.13 15.38
N LEU A 424 19.63 23.93 14.06
CA LEU A 424 20.15 22.71 13.46
C LEU A 424 21.58 22.96 12.97
N SER A 425 22.53 22.17 13.43
CA SER A 425 23.87 22.10 12.84
C SER A 425 24.12 20.69 12.28
N SER A 426 24.62 20.62 11.05
CA SER A 426 24.97 19.36 10.40
C SER A 426 26.48 19.27 10.24
N SER A 427 27.06 18.12 10.57
CA SER A 427 28.48 17.85 10.40
C SER A 427 28.70 16.49 9.74
N LEU A 428 29.73 16.40 8.90
CA LEU A 428 30.11 15.19 8.20
C LEU A 428 31.39 14.66 8.85
N HIS A 429 31.36 13.43 9.36
CA HIS A 429 32.52 12.82 9.99
C HIS A 429 32.82 11.46 9.36
N GLN A 430 34.10 11.17 9.18
CA GLN A 430 34.59 9.89 8.68
C GLN A 430 34.79 8.97 9.89
N GLU A 431 34.02 7.89 9.99
CA GLU A 431 34.24 6.90 11.04
C GLU A 431 35.46 6.06 10.69
N ARG A 432 36.52 6.13 11.51
CA ARG A 432 37.61 5.16 11.47
C ARG A 432 37.20 3.97 12.34
N THR A 433 36.85 2.85 11.71
CA THR A 433 36.76 1.55 12.39
C THR A 433 38.18 1.13 12.81
N THR A 434 38.42 1.03 14.13
CA THR A 434 39.62 0.38 14.71
C THR A 434 39.45 -1.11 14.80
#